data_AF-A0A0R2HB20-F1
#
_entry.id   AF-A0A0R2HB20-F1
#
_cell.length_a   1.000
_cell.length_b   1.000
_cell.length_c   1.000
_cell.angle_alpha   90.00
_cell.angle_beta   90.00
_cell.angle_gamma   90.00
#
_symmetry.space_group_name_H-M   'P 1'
#
loop_
_entity.id
_entity.type
_entity.pdbx_description
1 polymer ?
#
loop_
_entity_poly.entity_id
_entity_poly.type
_entity_poly.pdbx_seq_one_letter_code
_entity_poly.pdbx_strand_id
1 'polypeptide(L)'
;MIENGAEDSQVENQLITISEFLNVKINCAITLDTIFINLDSTSKTELIKVNSNAFNLQKVDALTQNTYALLTRQIDLNTYYDRIDRIEHKTINYPFWLRFIGAGLVSMPPFLLFQTTPITFLFGFFLGPTGYFLNSTVDRHVDLPYVANVFGDFTVAFLACVAGTFYPTTSVASLIIFGLLPLFPGTSIVNAIHEIIHNEMISGLIRLLQSLLSAGALGVGSTIAIVIFNALF
;
A
#
# COMPACT_ATOMS: atom_id res chain seq x y z
N MET A 1 -11.32 -4.25 8.89
CA MET A 1 -11.20 -3.24 7.79
C MET A 1 -9.94 -2.40 7.94
N ILE A 2 -9.71 -1.76 9.09
CA ILE A 2 -8.53 -0.89 9.35
C ILE A 2 -7.21 -1.62 9.08
N GLU A 3 -7.08 -2.88 9.52
CA GLU A 3 -5.88 -3.71 9.26
C GLU A 3 -5.53 -3.84 7.78
N ASN A 4 -6.51 -3.62 6.88
CA ASN A 4 -6.37 -3.77 5.44
C ASN A 4 -6.26 -2.43 4.70
N GLY A 5 -6.10 -1.32 5.43
CA GLY A 5 -5.87 0.01 4.86
C GLY A 5 -7.13 0.82 4.55
N ALA A 6 -8.26 0.51 5.20
CA ALA A 6 -9.45 1.36 5.17
C ALA A 6 -9.21 2.68 5.92
N GLU A 7 -9.88 3.76 5.52
CA GLU A 7 -9.85 5.03 6.24
C GLU A 7 -10.56 4.91 7.59
N ASP A 8 -10.01 5.54 8.64
CA ASP A 8 -10.54 5.44 10.00
C ASP A 8 -11.99 5.95 10.07
N SER A 9 -12.25 7.12 9.49
CA SER A 9 -13.59 7.73 9.43
C SER A 9 -14.60 6.89 8.64
N GLN A 10 -14.18 6.17 7.61
CA GLN A 10 -15.03 5.26 6.85
C GLN A 10 -15.49 4.09 7.74
N VAL A 11 -14.57 3.50 8.50
CA VAL A 11 -14.87 2.38 9.39
C VAL A 11 -15.75 2.83 10.56
N GLU A 12 -15.48 4.00 11.12
CA GLU A 12 -16.32 4.60 12.18
C GLU A 12 -17.77 4.79 11.71
N ASN A 13 -17.97 5.42 10.56
CA ASN A 13 -19.30 5.63 9.98
C ASN A 13 -20.05 4.32 9.72
N GLN A 14 -19.34 3.28 9.26
CA GLN A 14 -19.96 1.96 9.07
C GLN A 14 -20.41 1.34 10.39
N LEU A 15 -19.60 1.43 11.46
CA LEU A 15 -19.97 0.92 12.77
C LEU A 15 -21.22 1.61 13.31
N ILE A 16 -21.29 2.94 13.21
CA ILE A 16 -22.47 3.72 13.61
C ILE A 16 -23.70 3.32 12.80
N THR A 17 -23.56 3.17 11.48
CA THR A 17 -24.70 2.80 10.61
C THR A 17 -25.22 1.39 10.92
N ILE A 18 -24.33 0.43 11.18
CA ILE A 18 -24.71 -0.93 11.58
C ILE A 18 -25.40 -0.92 12.94
N SER A 19 -24.90 -0.14 13.90
CA SER A 19 -25.49 -0.07 15.24
C SER A 19 -26.90 0.51 15.20
N GLU A 20 -27.12 1.57 14.42
CA GLU A 20 -28.45 2.15 14.19
C GLU A 20 -29.41 1.14 13.54
N PHE A 21 -28.95 0.37 12.55
CA PHE A 21 -29.75 -0.69 11.93
C PHE A 21 -30.16 -1.79 12.92
N LEU A 22 -29.28 -2.11 13.88
CA LEU A 22 -29.53 -3.08 14.95
C LEU A 22 -30.27 -2.47 16.16
N ASN A 23 -30.61 -1.18 16.11
CA ASN A 23 -31.28 -0.45 17.18
C ASN A 23 -30.44 -0.40 18.49
N VAL A 24 -29.12 -0.40 18.36
CA VAL A 24 -28.14 -0.27 19.45
C VAL A 24 -27.42 1.06 19.29
N LYS A 25 -27.38 1.88 20.35
CA LYS A 25 -26.59 3.11 20.33
C LYS A 25 -25.17 2.83 20.81
N ILE A 26 -24.19 3.23 20.00
CA ILE A 26 -22.78 3.16 20.34
C ILE A 26 -22.13 4.52 20.16
N ASN A 27 -21.10 4.78 20.96
CA ASN A 27 -20.09 5.79 20.66
C ASN A 27 -18.82 5.06 20.24
N CYS A 28 -18.36 5.34 19.03
CA CYS A 28 -17.14 4.78 18.47
C CYS A 28 -16.12 5.89 18.27
N ALA A 29 -14.86 5.61 18.58
CA ALA A 29 -13.75 6.47 18.19
C ALA A 29 -12.57 5.58 17.80
N ILE A 30 -11.91 5.91 16.70
CA ILE A 30 -10.71 5.22 16.25
C ILE A 30 -9.52 6.16 16.47
N THR A 31 -8.47 5.68 17.13
CA THR A 31 -7.26 6.48 17.34
C THR A 31 -6.03 5.58 17.29
N LEU A 32 -5.07 5.96 16.44
CA LEU A 32 -3.84 5.20 16.18
C LEU A 32 -4.17 3.79 15.65
N ASP A 33 -4.02 2.79 16.50
CA ASP A 33 -4.29 1.37 16.22
C ASP A 33 -5.33 0.81 17.22
N THR A 34 -6.18 1.65 17.80
CA THR A 34 -7.17 1.21 18.79
C THR A 34 -8.54 1.71 18.42
N ILE A 35 -9.50 0.79 18.42
CA ILE A 35 -10.93 1.08 18.28
C ILE A 35 -11.51 1.11 19.69
N PHE A 36 -12.09 2.25 20.05
CA PHE A 36 -12.84 2.44 21.28
C PHE A 36 -14.32 2.31 20.97
N ILE A 37 -14.99 1.32 21.57
CA ILE A 37 -16.44 1.14 21.42
C ILE A 37 -17.07 1.20 22.81
N ASN A 38 -18.02 2.13 22.97
CA ASN A 38 -18.84 2.24 24.17
C ASN A 38 -20.31 2.02 23.78
N LEU A 39 -21.00 1.11 24.46
CA LEU A 39 -22.44 0.91 24.27
C LEU A 39 -23.20 1.85 25.22
N ASP A 40 -24.02 2.76 24.71
CA ASP A 40 -24.75 3.73 25.56
C ASP A 40 -25.62 3.06 26.67
N SER A 41 -26.06 1.81 26.45
CA SER A 41 -26.86 1.05 27.40
C SER A 41 -26.06 0.50 28.59
N THR A 42 -24.73 0.44 28.51
CA THR A 42 -23.85 -0.09 29.55
C THR A 42 -22.59 0.75 29.63
N SER A 43 -22.17 1.21 30.81
CA SER A 43 -20.90 1.96 31.00
C SER A 43 -19.62 1.11 30.78
N LYS A 44 -19.65 0.16 29.85
CA LYS A 44 -18.56 -0.70 29.44
C LYS A 44 -17.98 -0.18 28.13
N THR A 45 -16.69 0.10 28.16
CA THR A 45 -15.90 0.41 26.97
C THR A 45 -15.08 -0.82 26.61
N GLU A 46 -15.22 -1.31 25.39
CA GLU A 46 -14.31 -2.31 24.82
C GLU A 46 -13.22 -1.61 24.01
N LEU A 47 -12.02 -2.18 24.13
CA LEU A 47 -10.82 -1.71 23.44
C LEU A 47 -10.31 -2.82 22.55
N ILE A 48 -10.28 -2.56 21.25
CA ILE A 48 -9.79 -3.51 20.27
C ILE A 48 -8.54 -2.92 19.64
N LYS A 49 -7.39 -3.58 19.86
CA LYS A 49 -6.14 -3.22 19.20
C LYS A 49 -6.13 -3.80 17.78
N VAL A 50 -5.78 -2.97 16.82
CA VAL A 50 -5.64 -3.27 15.40
C VAL A 50 -4.18 -3.62 15.12
N ASN A 51 -3.92 -4.70 14.37
CA ASN A 51 -2.59 -5.01 13.86
C ASN A 51 -2.55 -4.76 12.35
N SER A 52 -2.01 -3.60 11.94
CA SER A 52 -1.90 -3.20 10.54
C SER A 52 -0.66 -3.81 9.86
N ASN A 53 -0.74 -5.09 9.50
CA ASN A 53 0.38 -5.77 8.84
C ASN A 53 0.31 -5.80 7.30
N ALA A 54 -0.84 -5.55 6.66
CA ALA A 54 -0.96 -5.67 5.20
C ALA A 54 -2.09 -4.84 4.58
N PHE A 55 -1.78 -4.04 3.55
CA PHE A 55 -2.79 -3.33 2.75
C PHE A 55 -3.54 -4.28 1.81
N ASN A 56 -4.86 -4.35 1.92
CA ASN A 56 -5.72 -5.13 1.03
C ASN A 56 -7.07 -4.44 0.82
N LEU A 57 -7.08 -3.45 -0.08
CA LEU A 57 -8.28 -2.68 -0.42
C LEU A 57 -9.42 -3.56 -0.98
N GLN A 58 -9.10 -4.72 -1.56
CA GLN A 58 -10.12 -5.66 -2.03
C GLN A 58 -10.89 -6.30 -0.87
N LYS A 59 -10.23 -6.61 0.25
CA LYS A 59 -10.93 -7.04 1.47
C LYS A 59 -11.79 -5.91 2.03
N VAL A 60 -11.30 -4.67 2.00
CA VAL A 60 -12.08 -3.49 2.42
C VAL A 60 -13.35 -3.33 1.59
N ASP A 61 -13.25 -3.43 0.26
CA ASP A 61 -14.39 -3.38 -0.66
C ASP A 61 -15.37 -4.54 -0.43
N ALA A 62 -14.87 -5.78 -0.32
CA ALA A 62 -15.70 -6.95 -0.05
C ALA A 62 -16.48 -6.85 1.28
N LEU A 63 -15.83 -6.35 2.34
CA LEU A 63 -16.47 -6.09 3.64
C LEU A 63 -17.51 -4.98 3.52
N THR A 64 -17.21 -3.89 2.80
CA THR A 64 -18.14 -2.78 2.57
C THR A 64 -19.38 -3.23 1.81
N GLN A 65 -19.21 -4.02 0.74
CA GLN A 65 -20.34 -4.60 -0.01
C GLN A 65 -21.18 -5.54 0.86
N ASN A 66 -20.54 -6.34 1.73
CA ASN A 66 -21.24 -7.21 2.67
C ASN A 66 -22.06 -6.40 3.68
N THR A 67 -21.51 -5.29 4.20
CA THR A 67 -22.23 -4.35 5.08
C THR A 67 -23.43 -3.73 4.35
N TYR A 68 -23.27 -3.30 3.10
CA TYR A 68 -24.38 -2.77 2.31
C TYR A 68 -25.50 -3.81 2.09
N ALA A 69 -25.14 -5.07 1.81
CA ALA A 69 -26.10 -6.16 1.66
C ALA A 69 -26.89 -6.42 2.96
N LEU A 70 -26.27 -6.28 4.12
CA LEU A 70 -26.94 -6.37 5.42
C LEU A 70 -27.92 -5.21 5.61
N LEU A 71 -27.46 -3.97 5.42
CA LEU A 71 -28.27 -2.76 5.60
C LEU A 71 -29.48 -2.71 4.66
N THR A 72 -29.35 -3.25 3.45
CA THR A 72 -30.43 -3.39 2.47
C THR A 72 -31.30 -4.64 2.65
N ARG A 73 -31.08 -5.42 3.74
CA ARG A 73 -31.80 -6.66 4.08
C ARG A 73 -31.74 -7.74 2.99
N GLN A 74 -30.70 -7.73 2.16
CA GLN A 74 -30.46 -8.78 1.16
C GLN A 74 -29.88 -10.06 1.78
N ILE A 75 -29.27 -9.95 2.96
CA ILE A 75 -28.74 -11.05 3.76
C ILE A 75 -29.18 -10.91 5.22
N ASP A 76 -29.20 -12.03 5.95
CA ASP A 76 -29.44 -12.02 7.40
C ASP A 76 -28.14 -11.84 8.19
N LEU A 77 -28.28 -11.66 9.50
CA LEU A 77 -27.17 -11.44 10.41
C LEU A 77 -26.19 -12.65 10.45
N ASN A 78 -26.71 -13.87 10.40
CA ASN A 78 -25.88 -15.09 10.43
C ASN A 78 -25.02 -15.20 9.16
N THR A 79 -25.64 -14.98 8.00
CA THR A 79 -24.97 -14.96 6.69
C THR A 79 -23.94 -13.83 6.63
N TYR A 80 -24.21 -12.69 7.26
CA TYR A 80 -23.26 -11.59 7.36
C TYR A 80 -21.98 -12.02 8.09
N TYR A 81 -22.10 -12.66 9.27
CA TYR A 81 -20.96 -13.19 10.01
C TYR A 81 -20.20 -14.28 9.24
N ASP A 82 -20.91 -15.24 8.64
CA ASP A 82 -20.29 -16.31 7.85
C ASP A 82 -19.50 -15.75 6.65
N ARG A 83 -19.99 -14.68 6.02
CA ARG A 83 -19.29 -14.04 4.91
C ARG A 83 -18.07 -13.26 5.37
N ILE A 84 -18.11 -12.61 6.53
CA ILE A 84 -16.93 -11.94 7.10
C ILE A 84 -15.81 -12.96 7.30
N ASP A 85 -16.13 -14.11 7.93
CA ASP A 85 -15.16 -15.17 8.17
C ASP A 85 -14.54 -15.71 6.87
N ARG A 86 -15.36 -15.90 5.84
CA ARG A 86 -14.87 -16.27 4.50
C ARG A 86 -13.99 -15.20 3.87
N ILE A 87 -14.32 -13.92 4.01
CA ILE A 87 -13.53 -12.81 3.46
C ILE A 87 -12.18 -12.70 4.18
N GLU A 88 -12.17 -12.93 5.50
CA GLU A 88 -10.97 -12.94 6.31
C GLU A 88 -9.99 -14.04 5.88
N HIS A 89 -10.49 -15.26 5.71
CA HIS A 89 -9.72 -16.43 5.29
C HIS A 89 -9.38 -16.47 3.79
N LYS A 90 -10.02 -15.64 2.97
CA LYS A 90 -9.72 -15.56 1.54
C LYS A 90 -8.43 -14.79 1.32
N THR A 91 -7.34 -15.50 1.09
CA THR A 91 -6.09 -14.90 0.55
C THR A 91 -6.23 -14.73 -0.95
N ILE A 92 -6.56 -13.52 -1.40
CA ILE A 92 -6.53 -13.20 -2.83
C ILE A 92 -5.09 -12.84 -3.20
N ASN A 93 -4.29 -13.88 -3.45
CA ASN A 93 -2.94 -13.72 -3.97
C ASN A 93 -2.99 -13.83 -5.49
N TYR A 94 -2.77 -12.73 -6.20
CA TYR A 94 -2.55 -12.78 -7.63
C TYR A 94 -1.30 -13.61 -7.94
N PRO A 95 -1.34 -14.42 -9.02
CA PRO A 95 -0.19 -15.22 -9.41
C PRO A 95 0.99 -14.29 -9.70
N PHE A 96 2.19 -14.78 -9.41
CA PHE A 96 3.43 -14.00 -9.51
C PHE A 96 3.58 -13.30 -10.86
N TRP A 97 3.30 -14.00 -11.96
CA TRP A 97 3.35 -13.45 -13.32
C TRP A 97 2.46 -12.22 -13.52
N LEU A 98 1.26 -12.21 -12.91
CA LEU A 98 0.36 -11.07 -13.05
C LEU A 98 0.85 -9.85 -12.25
N ARG A 99 1.41 -10.08 -11.06
CA ARG A 99 2.07 -9.02 -10.27
C ARG A 99 3.28 -8.45 -11.00
N PHE A 100 4.07 -9.32 -11.64
CA PHE A 100 5.23 -8.92 -12.44
C PHE A 100 4.81 -8.06 -13.64
N ILE A 101 3.83 -8.50 -14.42
CA ILE A 101 3.31 -7.72 -15.56
C ILE A 101 2.71 -6.41 -15.09
N GLY A 102 1.93 -6.43 -14.00
CA GLY A 102 1.34 -5.23 -13.40
C GLY A 102 2.39 -4.20 -12.99
N ALA A 103 3.45 -4.62 -12.29
CA ALA A 103 4.56 -3.74 -11.92
C ALA A 103 5.23 -3.12 -13.16
N GLY A 104 5.38 -3.89 -14.25
CA GLY A 104 5.97 -3.40 -15.49
C GLY A 104 5.09 -2.36 -16.17
N LEU A 105 3.78 -2.62 -16.23
CA LEU A 105 2.79 -1.69 -16.77
C LEU A 105 2.67 -0.40 -15.96
N VAL A 106 2.91 -0.41 -14.65
CA VAL A 106 2.93 0.80 -13.81
C VAL A 106 4.16 1.67 -14.10
N SER A 107 5.31 1.06 -14.39
CA SER A 107 6.54 1.79 -14.70
C SER A 107 6.56 2.44 -16.09
N MET A 108 5.72 1.98 -17.03
CA MET A 108 5.77 2.38 -18.45
C MET A 108 5.21 3.77 -18.80
N PRO A 109 4.06 4.23 -18.28
CA PRO A 109 3.40 5.45 -18.73
C PRO A 109 4.29 6.71 -18.72
N PRO A 110 5.16 6.96 -17.72
CA PRO A 110 6.04 8.11 -17.76
C PRO A 110 6.98 8.11 -18.97
N PHE A 111 7.50 6.95 -19.39
CA PHE A 111 8.40 6.85 -20.56
C PHE A 111 7.75 7.27 -21.88
N LEU A 112 6.42 7.14 -21.99
CA LEU A 112 5.65 7.59 -23.15
C LEU A 112 5.54 9.11 -23.20
N LEU A 113 5.43 9.77 -22.04
CA LEU A 113 5.32 11.23 -21.95
C LEU A 113 6.62 11.93 -22.37
N PHE A 114 7.78 11.32 -22.10
CA PHE A 114 9.09 11.90 -22.38
C PHE A 114 9.68 11.49 -23.75
N GLN A 115 8.86 10.94 -24.66
CA GLN A 115 9.26 10.54 -26.02
C GLN A 115 10.56 9.72 -26.06
N THR A 116 10.66 8.73 -25.18
CA THR A 116 11.88 7.92 -25.06
C THR A 116 12.00 6.88 -26.19
N THR A 117 13.22 6.39 -26.40
CA THR A 117 13.44 5.34 -27.41
C THR A 117 12.69 4.05 -27.02
N PRO A 118 12.26 3.23 -28.00
CA PRO A 118 11.59 1.94 -27.72
C PRO A 118 12.44 0.99 -26.86
N ILE A 119 13.77 1.14 -26.91
CA ILE A 119 14.72 0.34 -26.11
C ILE A 119 14.67 0.81 -24.64
N THR A 120 14.68 2.12 -24.38
CA THR A 120 14.47 2.68 -23.03
C THR A 120 13.14 2.20 -22.43
N PHE A 121 12.09 2.17 -23.26
CA PHE A 121 10.77 1.70 -22.86
C PHE A 121 10.80 0.22 -22.43
N LEU A 122 11.51 -0.62 -23.17
CA LEU A 122 11.69 -2.03 -22.81
C LEU A 122 12.48 -2.19 -21.50
N PHE A 123 13.54 -1.42 -21.28
CA PHE A 123 14.25 -1.43 -20.00
C PHE A 123 13.34 -1.03 -18.84
N GLY A 124 12.55 0.03 -19.02
CA GLY A 124 11.54 0.47 -18.04
C GLY A 124 10.54 -0.64 -17.67
N PHE A 125 10.16 -1.50 -18.62
CA PHE A 125 9.28 -2.65 -18.36
C PHE A 125 9.85 -3.62 -17.32
N PHE A 126 11.16 -3.89 -17.40
CA PHE A 126 11.81 -4.95 -16.62
C PHE A 126 12.40 -4.45 -15.30
N LEU A 127 12.79 -3.17 -15.24
CA LEU A 127 13.36 -2.58 -14.02
C LEU A 127 12.36 -2.56 -12.86
N GLY A 128 11.13 -2.12 -13.08
CA GLY A 128 10.12 -2.06 -12.01
C GLY A 128 9.77 -3.42 -11.41
N PRO A 129 9.45 -4.44 -12.21
CA PRO A 129 9.17 -5.78 -11.72
C PRO A 129 10.34 -6.46 -11.01
N THR A 130 11.58 -6.23 -11.47
CA THR A 130 12.76 -6.81 -10.83
C THR A 130 13.02 -6.19 -9.46
N GLY A 131 12.92 -4.86 -9.34
CA GLY A 131 12.96 -4.16 -8.06
C GLY A 131 11.85 -4.60 -7.11
N TYR A 132 10.62 -4.68 -7.61
CA TYR A 132 9.46 -5.16 -6.86
C TYR A 132 9.63 -6.59 -6.34
N PHE A 133 10.16 -7.47 -7.19
CA PHE A 133 10.40 -8.86 -6.82
C PHE A 133 11.45 -8.98 -5.70
N LEU A 134 12.57 -8.26 -5.82
CA LEU A 134 13.59 -8.32 -4.78
C LEU A 134 13.09 -7.69 -3.48
N ASN A 135 12.42 -6.54 -3.55
CA ASN A 135 11.78 -5.91 -2.39
C ASN A 135 10.87 -6.92 -1.66
N SER A 136 9.92 -7.53 -2.38
CA SER A 136 8.99 -8.51 -1.78
C SER A 136 9.69 -9.76 -1.25
N THR A 137 10.86 -10.12 -1.79
CA THR A 137 11.64 -11.26 -1.30
C THR A 137 12.38 -10.91 -0.03
N VAL A 138 13.00 -9.74 0.05
CA VAL A 138 13.71 -9.26 1.24
C VAL A 138 12.74 -9.03 2.39
N ASP A 139 11.59 -8.42 2.11
CA ASP A 139 10.52 -8.16 3.09
C ASP A 139 10.04 -9.45 3.78
N ARG A 140 10.07 -10.59 3.09
CA ARG A 140 9.73 -11.90 3.67
C ARG A 140 10.79 -12.52 4.56
N HIS A 141 12.05 -12.11 4.44
CA HIS A 141 13.18 -12.71 5.14
C HIS A 141 13.78 -11.79 6.20
N VAL A 142 13.45 -10.49 6.16
CA VAL A 142 14.04 -9.47 7.01
C VAL A 142 12.93 -8.64 7.66
N ASP A 143 12.70 -8.85 8.96
CA ASP A 143 11.72 -8.11 9.76
C ASP A 143 12.22 -6.72 10.19
N LEU A 144 12.84 -5.98 9.27
CA LEU A 144 13.28 -4.60 9.50
C LEU A 144 12.55 -3.65 8.57
N PRO A 145 11.88 -2.61 9.10
CA PRO A 145 11.12 -1.69 8.28
C PRO A 145 12.04 -0.96 7.29
N TYR A 146 11.55 -0.78 6.07
CA TYR A 146 12.20 -0.07 4.97
C TYR A 146 13.49 -0.72 4.41
N VAL A 147 14.03 -1.78 5.02
CA VAL A 147 15.22 -2.48 4.49
C VAL A 147 14.93 -3.10 3.13
N ALA A 148 13.75 -3.71 2.97
CA ALA A 148 13.29 -4.19 1.68
C ALA A 148 13.28 -3.10 0.60
N ASN A 149 12.95 -1.85 0.97
CA ASN A 149 12.91 -0.71 0.05
C ASN A 149 14.31 -0.33 -0.42
N VAL A 150 15.29 -0.33 0.48
CA VAL A 150 16.70 -0.10 0.14
C VAL A 150 17.18 -1.12 -0.90
N PHE A 151 16.96 -2.42 -0.67
CA PHE A 151 17.40 -3.47 -1.59
C PHE A 151 16.64 -3.47 -2.93
N GLY A 152 15.32 -3.22 -2.88
CA GLY A 152 14.50 -3.09 -4.07
C GLY A 152 15.01 -2.00 -4.99
N ASP A 153 15.19 -0.79 -4.45
CA ASP A 153 15.62 0.37 -5.23
C ASP A 153 17.10 0.31 -5.64
N PHE A 154 17.95 -0.25 -4.78
CA PHE A 154 19.34 -0.57 -5.15
C PHE A 154 19.40 -1.39 -6.44
N THR A 155 18.51 -2.39 -6.58
CA THR A 155 18.47 -3.26 -7.76
C THR A 155 18.00 -2.53 -9.00
N VAL A 156 16.95 -1.71 -8.86
CA VAL A 156 16.46 -0.85 -9.95
C VAL A 156 17.59 0.07 -10.43
N ALA A 157 18.26 0.76 -9.51
CA ALA A 157 19.30 1.72 -9.84
C ALA A 157 20.55 1.07 -10.42
N PHE A 158 20.99 -0.06 -9.86
CA PHE A 158 22.12 -0.78 -10.40
C PHE A 158 21.87 -1.27 -11.83
N LEU A 159 20.69 -1.86 -12.09
CA LEU A 159 20.31 -2.29 -13.43
C LEU A 159 20.10 -1.12 -14.39
N ALA A 160 19.62 0.03 -13.91
CA ALA A 160 19.51 1.25 -14.69
C ALA A 160 20.89 1.78 -15.13
N CYS A 161 21.89 1.76 -14.24
CA CYS A 161 23.28 2.10 -14.58
C CYS A 161 23.84 1.14 -15.64
N VAL A 162 23.63 -0.17 -15.47
CA VAL A 162 24.04 -1.18 -16.46
C VAL A 162 23.34 -0.94 -17.81
N ALA A 163 22.04 -0.65 -17.83
CA ALA A 163 21.34 -0.32 -19.07
C ALA A 163 21.91 0.94 -19.75
N GLY A 164 22.30 1.94 -18.95
CA GLY A 164 22.94 3.17 -19.44
C GLY A 164 24.30 2.94 -20.10
N THR A 165 25.07 1.92 -19.69
CA THR A 165 26.34 1.60 -20.38
C THR A 165 26.12 0.92 -21.72
N PHE A 166 25.09 0.07 -21.85
CA PHE A 166 24.73 -0.55 -23.13
C PHE A 166 24.04 0.43 -24.09
N TYR A 167 23.29 1.40 -23.57
CA TYR A 167 22.56 2.37 -24.38
C TYR A 167 22.73 3.80 -23.84
N PRO A 168 23.85 4.48 -24.19
CA PRO A 168 24.21 5.79 -23.62
C PRO A 168 23.21 6.93 -23.90
N THR A 169 22.34 6.77 -24.89
CA THR A 169 21.27 7.73 -25.18
C THR A 169 20.11 7.69 -24.19
N THR A 170 20.10 6.72 -23.27
CA THR A 170 19.11 6.64 -22.19
C THR A 170 19.53 7.43 -20.96
N SER A 171 18.60 8.22 -20.41
CA SER A 171 18.77 8.84 -19.10
C SER A 171 18.66 7.80 -17.99
N VAL A 172 19.77 7.51 -17.31
CA VAL A 172 19.81 6.64 -16.12
C VAL A 172 18.89 7.17 -15.03
N ALA A 173 18.86 8.49 -14.80
CA ALA A 173 17.98 9.10 -13.81
C ALA A 173 16.50 8.83 -14.12
N SER A 174 16.10 8.87 -15.40
CA SER A 174 14.73 8.56 -15.81
C SER A 174 14.41 7.08 -15.61
N LEU A 175 15.35 6.19 -15.91
CA LEU A 175 15.19 4.75 -15.65
C LEU A 175 14.96 4.45 -14.17
N ILE A 176 15.72 5.12 -13.29
CA ILE A 176 15.58 5.00 -11.83
C ILE A 176 14.20 5.49 -11.39
N ILE A 177 13.88 6.76 -11.67
CA ILE A 177 12.65 7.42 -11.19
C ILE A 177 11.38 6.67 -11.65
N PHE A 178 11.35 6.17 -12.88
CA PHE A 178 10.17 5.46 -13.40
C PHE A 178 10.17 3.98 -13.03
N GLY A 179 11.35 3.36 -12.91
CA GLY A 179 11.50 1.98 -12.45
C GLY A 179 11.07 1.78 -11.00
N LEU A 180 11.28 2.77 -10.12
CA LEU A 180 10.91 2.67 -8.71
C LEU A 180 9.43 2.94 -8.41
N LEU A 181 8.63 3.36 -9.39
CA LEU A 181 7.20 3.68 -9.20
C LEU A 181 6.38 2.59 -8.51
N PRO A 182 6.55 1.28 -8.81
CA PRO A 182 5.82 0.22 -8.11
C PRO A 182 6.17 0.12 -6.61
N LEU A 183 7.34 0.62 -6.21
CA LEU A 183 7.82 0.64 -4.82
C LEU A 183 7.48 1.96 -4.11
N PHE A 184 7.17 3.01 -4.87
CA PHE A 184 6.98 4.34 -4.33
C PHE A 184 5.68 4.42 -3.50
N PRO A 185 5.70 4.97 -2.28
CA PRO A 185 4.55 5.00 -1.37
C PRO A 185 3.52 6.09 -1.76
N GLY A 186 3.16 6.19 -3.04
CA GLY A 186 2.31 7.25 -3.58
C GLY A 186 0.89 7.24 -3.01
N THR A 187 0.28 6.06 -2.89
CA THR A 187 -1.07 5.91 -2.32
C THR A 187 -1.11 6.33 -0.85
N SER A 188 -0.08 5.98 -0.09
CA SER A 188 0.02 6.34 1.34
C SER A 188 0.15 7.86 1.52
N ILE A 189 0.90 8.54 0.65
CA ILE A 189 1.01 10.01 0.66
C ILE A 189 -0.35 10.66 0.36
N VAL A 190 -1.06 10.18 -0.68
CA VAL A 190 -2.38 10.71 -1.03
C VAL A 190 -3.37 10.52 0.12
N ASN A 191 -3.41 9.33 0.71
CA ASN A 191 -4.28 9.03 1.85
C ASN A 191 -3.94 9.90 3.06
N ALA A 192 -2.65 10.10 3.36
CA ALA A 192 -2.21 10.96 4.45
C ALA A 192 -2.71 12.41 4.27
N ILE A 193 -2.60 12.95 3.05
CA ILE A 193 -3.10 14.29 2.74
C ILE A 193 -4.63 14.33 2.86
N HIS A 194 -5.32 13.30 2.39
CA HIS A 194 -6.77 13.19 2.49
C HIS A 194 -7.24 13.19 3.95
N GLU A 195 -6.60 12.41 4.82
CA GLU A 195 -6.85 12.36 6.27
C GLU A 195 -6.64 13.73 6.92
N ILE A 196 -5.54 14.43 6.60
CA ILE A 196 -5.26 15.78 7.11
C ILE A 196 -6.36 16.78 6.69
N ILE A 197 -6.84 16.71 5.45
CA ILE A 197 -7.92 17.59 4.94
C ILE A 197 -9.24 17.35 5.69
N HIS A 198 -9.48 16.12 6.16
CA HIS A 198 -10.68 15.75 6.90
C HIS A 198 -10.54 15.89 8.43
N ASN A 199 -9.56 16.66 8.91
CA ASN A 199 -9.24 16.86 10.33
C ASN A 199 -8.74 15.63 11.09
N GLU A 200 -8.37 14.54 10.40
CA GLU A 200 -7.72 13.37 10.99
C GLU A 200 -6.20 13.57 11.08
N MET A 201 -5.78 14.59 11.83
CA MET A 201 -4.41 15.12 11.76
C MET A 201 -3.35 14.15 12.29
N ILE A 202 -3.64 13.39 13.35
CA ILE A 202 -2.67 12.47 13.96
C ILE A 202 -2.39 11.30 13.02
N SER A 203 -3.44 10.65 12.50
CA SER A 203 -3.34 9.52 11.57
C SER A 203 -2.60 9.94 10.30
N GLY A 204 -3.02 11.07 9.72
CA GLY A 204 -2.40 11.61 8.50
C GLY A 204 -0.92 11.97 8.66
N LEU A 205 -0.52 12.58 9.79
CA LEU A 205 0.90 12.89 10.04
C LEU A 205 1.77 11.64 10.17
N ILE A 206 1.27 10.60 10.86
CA ILE A 206 2.01 9.34 11.03
C ILE A 206 2.19 8.67 9.67
N ARG A 207 1.13 8.56 8.87
CA ARG A 207 1.17 7.95 7.53
C ARG A 207 2.08 8.72 6.59
N LEU A 208 2.08 10.05 6.65
CA LEU A 208 2.99 10.90 5.88
C LEU A 208 4.45 10.65 6.28
N LEU A 209 4.75 10.58 7.58
CA LEU A 209 6.09 10.33 8.08
C LEU A 209 6.61 8.95 7.67
N GLN A 210 5.79 7.90 7.79
CA GLN A 210 6.13 6.55 7.32
C GLN A 210 6.43 6.54 5.81
N SER A 211 5.61 7.25 5.02
CA SER A 211 5.80 7.35 3.57
C SER A 211 7.09 8.10 3.22
N LEU A 212 7.44 9.15 3.98
CA LEU A 212 8.68 9.90 3.79
C LEU A 212 9.91 9.07 4.16
N LEU A 213 9.86 8.31 5.26
CA LEU A 213 10.93 7.37 5.64
C LEU A 213 11.11 6.28 4.57
N SER A 214 10.01 5.76 4.04
CA SER A 214 10.01 4.80 2.94
C SER A 214 10.64 5.39 1.67
N ALA A 215 10.25 6.60 1.28
CA ALA A 215 10.84 7.29 0.12
C ALA A 215 12.33 7.61 0.34
N GLY A 216 12.73 7.97 1.56
CA GLY A 216 14.12 8.16 1.94
C GLY A 216 14.94 6.87 1.80
N ALA A 217 14.38 5.73 2.22
CA ALA A 217 15.03 4.43 2.08
C ALA A 217 15.23 4.03 0.61
N LEU A 218 14.27 4.31 -0.28
CA LEU A 218 14.45 4.16 -1.72
C LEU A 218 15.64 5.03 -2.18
N GLY A 219 15.63 6.33 -1.88
CA GLY A 219 16.71 7.25 -2.26
C GLY A 219 18.11 6.81 -1.78
N VAL A 220 18.20 6.23 -0.58
CA VAL A 220 19.44 5.61 -0.06
C VAL A 220 19.86 4.42 -0.93
N GLY A 221 18.94 3.51 -1.26
CA GLY A 221 19.18 2.37 -2.15
C GLY A 221 19.72 2.80 -3.51
N SER A 222 19.06 3.76 -4.17
CA SER A 222 19.54 4.36 -5.43
C SER A 222 20.94 4.95 -5.31
N THR A 223 21.19 5.75 -4.27
CA THR A 223 22.48 6.42 -4.08
C THR A 223 23.61 5.41 -3.89
N ILE A 224 23.39 4.39 -3.06
CA ILE A 224 24.37 3.32 -2.83
C ILE A 224 24.68 2.58 -4.14
N ALA A 225 23.67 2.25 -4.93
CA ALA A 225 23.84 1.58 -6.21
C ALA A 225 24.71 2.39 -7.18
N ILE A 226 24.42 3.69 -7.33
CA ILE A 226 25.18 4.58 -8.22
C ILE A 226 26.64 4.70 -7.75
N VAL A 227 26.87 4.91 -6.44
CA VAL A 227 28.23 5.03 -5.89
C VAL A 227 29.03 3.75 -6.10
N ILE A 228 28.43 2.58 -5.83
CA ILE A 228 29.09 1.28 -6.05
C ILE A 228 29.37 1.05 -7.53
N PHE A 229 28.42 1.39 -8.41
CA PHE A 229 28.60 1.22 -9.84
C PHE A 229 29.79 2.04 -10.36
N ASN A 230 29.85 3.33 -10.01
CA ASN A 230 30.94 4.22 -10.41
C ASN A 230 32.29 3.87 -9.77
N ALA A 231 32.32 3.11 -8.67
CA ALA A 231 33.56 2.64 -8.06
C ALA A 231 34.10 1.37 -8.75
N LEU A 232 33.24 0.59 -9.41
CA LEU A 232 33.59 -0.67 -10.05
C LEU A 232 33.90 -0.53 -11.55
N PHE A 233 33.30 0.46 -12.21
CA PHE A 233 33.39 0.71 -13.65
C PHE A 233 33.83 2.14 -13.94
#